data_AF-A0A1F7IDG1-F1
#
_entry.id   AF-A0A1F7IDG1-F1
#
_cell.length_a   1.000
_cell.length_b   1.000
_cell.length_c   1.000
_cell.angle_alpha   90.00
_cell.angle_beta   90.00
_cell.angle_gamma   90.00
#
_symmetry.space_group_name_H-M   'P 1'
#
loop_
_entity.id
_entity.type
_entity.pdbx_description
1 polymer ?
#
loop_
_entity_poly.entity_id
_entity_poly.type
_entity_poly.pdbx_seq_one_letter_code
_entity_poly.pdbx_strand_id
1 'polypeptide(L)' 'MNQTAVFNQNYLIKIEQLEKELVKLKKGKGYNIFKKPFSFKGVLKGVKVSLNDIESAKKSLFKE' A
#
# COMPACT_ATOMS: atom_id res chain seq x y z
N MET A 1 -21.83 -31.64 -25.69
CA MET A 1 -21.96 -30.62 -24.63
C MET A 1 -20.87 -29.58 -24.85
N ASN A 2 -21.24 -28.32 -25.08
CA ASN A 2 -20.37 -27.27 -25.63
C ASN A 2 -19.25 -26.87 -24.66
N GLN A 3 -18.01 -27.21 -24.98
CA GLN A 3 -16.81 -26.86 -24.19
C GLN A 3 -16.70 -25.34 -23.95
N THR A 4 -17.18 -24.51 -24.88
CA THR A 4 -17.23 -23.04 -24.77
C THR A 4 -18.13 -22.55 -23.63
N ALA A 5 -19.24 -23.23 -23.36
CA ALA A 5 -20.14 -22.86 -22.27
C ALA A 5 -19.54 -23.17 -20.89
N VAL A 6 -18.82 -24.29 -20.78
CA VAL A 6 -18.09 -24.69 -19.56
C VAL A 6 -16.91 -23.75 -19.30
N PHE A 7 -16.19 -23.34 -20.34
CA PHE A 7 -15.10 -22.37 -20.24
C PHE A 7 -15.59 -21.04 -19.68
N ASN A 8 -16.70 -20.51 -20.21
CA ASN A 8 -17.31 -19.25 -19.74
C ASN A 8 -17.74 -19.30 -18.26
N GLN A 9 -18.26 -20.44 -17.80
CA GLN A 9 -18.63 -20.62 -16.38
C GLN A 9 -17.41 -20.55 -15.46
N ASN A 10 -16.26 -21.09 -15.87
CA ASN A 10 -15.03 -21.04 -15.08
C ASN A 10 -14.49 -19.60 -14.93
N TYR A 11 -14.63 -18.75 -15.95
CA TYR A 11 -14.26 -17.33 -15.84
C TYR A 11 -15.18 -16.57 -14.90
N LEU A 12 -16.48 -16.82 -14.97
CA LEU A 12 -17.45 -16.19 -14.08
C LEU A 12 -17.17 -16.52 -12.61
N ILE A 13 -16.85 -17.79 -12.31
CA ILE A 13 -16.47 -18.21 -10.95
C ILE A 13 -15.17 -17.52 -10.48
N LYS A 14 -14.16 -17.41 -11.35
CA LYS A 14 -12.90 -16.72 -11.03
C LYS A 14 -13.12 -15.22 -10.79
N ILE A 15 -13.96 -14.58 -11.59
CA ILE A 15 -14.31 -13.17 -11.41
C ILE A 15 -15.02 -12.97 -10.07
N GLU A 16 -16.00 -13.82 -9.74
CA GLU A 16 -16.71 -13.75 -8.46
C GLU A 16 -15.78 -13.97 -7.25
N GLN A 17 -14.79 -14.86 -7.38
CA GLN A 17 -13.75 -15.06 -6.36
C GLN A 17 -12.88 -13.83 -6.16
N LEU A 18 -12.40 -13.22 -7.25
CA LEU A 18 -11.60 -12.00 -7.22
C LEU A 18 -12.38 -10.81 -6.62
N GLU A 19 -13.67 -10.68 -6.94
CA GLU A 19 -14.53 -9.65 -6.36
C GLU A 19 -14.72 -9.85 -4.85
N LYS A 20 -14.92 -11.10 -4.40
CA LYS A 20 -15.00 -11.43 -2.96
C LYS A 20 -13.67 -11.15 -2.25
N GLU A 21 -12.54 -11.44 -2.88
CA GLU A 21 -11.21 -11.11 -2.33
C GLU A 21 -10.99 -9.59 -2.26
N LEU A 22 -11.36 -8.83 -3.29
CA LEU A 22 -11.31 -7.37 -3.27
C LEU A 22 -12.19 -6.77 -2.18
N VAL A 23 -13.40 -7.30 -1.98
CA VAL A 23 -14.30 -6.88 -0.91
C VAL A 23 -13.71 -7.24 0.46
N LYS A 24 -13.07 -8.40 0.60
CA LYS A 24 -12.34 -8.78 1.82
C LYS A 24 -11.09 -7.93 2.06
N LEU A 25 -10.41 -7.46 1.02
CA LEU A 25 -9.28 -6.53 1.15
C LEU A 25 -9.77 -5.12 1.56
N LYS A 26 -10.91 -4.68 1.02
CA LYS A 26 -11.55 -3.41 1.38
C LYS A 26 -12.16 -3.43 2.79
N LYS A 27 -12.82 -4.53 3.17
CA LYS A 27 -13.51 -4.69 4.48
C LYS A 27 -12.59 -5.26 5.56
N GLY A 28 -11.58 -6.02 5.15
CA GLY A 28 -10.55 -6.57 6.00
C GLY A 28 -9.74 -5.43 6.57
N LYS A 29 -9.86 -5.29 7.89
CA LYS A 29 -9.04 -4.45 8.77
C LYS A 29 -7.54 -4.85 8.75
N GLY A 30 -7.01 -5.28 7.61
CA GLY A 30 -5.66 -5.85 7.43
C GLY A 30 -4.63 -4.84 6.93
N TYR A 31 -5.06 -3.74 6.34
CA TYR A 31 -4.21 -2.57 6.14
C TYR A 31 -4.44 -1.60 7.28
N ASN A 32 -3.93 -1.95 8.47
CA ASN A 32 -3.61 -0.98 9.52
C ASN A 32 -2.47 -0.05 9.05
N ILE A 33 -2.59 0.57 7.89
CA ILE A 33 -1.76 1.70 7.47
C ILE A 33 -2.04 2.89 8.41
N PHE A 34 -3.20 2.89 9.06
CA PHE A 34 -3.48 3.73 10.22
C PHE A 34 -2.93 3.13 11.53
N LYS A 35 -1.61 2.89 11.60
CA LYS A 35 -0.94 3.26 12.86
C LYS A 35 -1.23 4.74 13.01
N LYS A 36 -1.86 5.16 14.13
CA LYS A 36 -2.14 6.58 14.41
C LYS A 36 -0.97 7.44 13.89
N PRO A 37 -1.22 8.56 13.19
CA PRO A 37 -0.16 9.44 12.73
C PRO A 37 0.83 9.68 13.87
N PHE A 38 2.04 9.15 13.72
CA PHE A 38 3.05 9.25 14.77
C PHE A 38 3.76 10.59 14.61
N SER A 39 3.66 11.43 15.65
CA SER A 39 4.29 12.75 15.62
C SER A 39 5.80 12.62 15.83
N PHE A 40 6.56 13.05 14.84
CA PHE A 40 8.01 13.19 14.97
C PHE A 40 8.44 14.41 15.82
N LYS A 41 7.49 15.27 16.24
CA LYS A 41 7.80 16.50 17.01
C LYS A 41 8.53 16.21 18.32
N GLY A 42 8.21 15.10 19.00
CA GLY A 42 8.90 14.67 20.20
C GLY A 42 10.25 14.01 19.91
N VAL A 43 10.32 13.20 18.85
CA VAL A 43 11.53 12.47 18.45
C VAL A 43 12.62 13.41 17.94
N LEU A 44 12.23 14.47 17.24
CA LEU A 44 13.16 15.46 16.69
C LEU A 44 13.44 16.63 17.65
N LYS A 45 12.93 16.58 18.89
CA LYS A 45 13.17 17.63 19.87
C LYS A 45 14.65 17.66 20.26
N GLY A 46 15.34 18.75 19.93
CA GLY A 46 16.77 18.92 20.21
C GLY A 46 17.71 18.48 19.09
N VAL A 47 17.17 17.92 18.00
CA VAL A 47 17.96 17.67 16.78
C VAL A 47 18.22 19.02 16.10
N LYS A 48 19.49 19.42 16.03
CA LYS A 48 19.92 20.59 15.25
C LYS A 48 20.22 20.13 13.83
N VAL A 49 19.44 20.64 12.87
CA VAL A 49 19.65 20.37 11.45
C VAL A 49 20.35 21.57 10.83
N SER A 50 21.52 21.36 10.24
CA SER A 50 22.23 22.39 9.48
C SER A 50 21.84 22.39 8.00
N LEU A 51 22.16 23.47 7.29
CA LEU A 51 21.91 23.54 5.84
C LEU A 51 22.65 22.45 5.06
N ASN A 52 23.86 22.10 5.49
CA ASN A 52 24.67 21.05 4.88
C ASN A 52 23.99 19.66 5.03
N ASP A 53 23.37 19.40 6.18
CA ASP A 53 22.64 18.15 6.42
C ASP A 53 21.47 18.01 5.45
N ILE A 54 20.73 19.11 5.23
CA ILE A 54 19.61 19.17 4.28
C ILE A 54 20.09 18.90 2.84
N GLU A 55 21.22 19.50 2.44
CA GLU A 55 21.76 19.34 1.10
C GLU A 55 22.24 17.90 0.86
N SER A 56 22.87 17.26 1.85
CA SER A 56 23.29 15.85 1.77
C SER A 56 22.09 14.90 1.68
N ALA A 57 21.02 15.19 2.44
CA ALA A 57 19.81 14.39 2.45
C ALA A 57 19.08 14.49 1.10
N LYS A 58 19.00 15.69 0.52
CA LYS A 58 18.45 15.90 -0.83
C LYS A 58 19.21 15.09 -1.87
N LYS A 59 20.54 15.13 -1.86
CA LYS A 59 21.38 14.32 -2.77
C LYS A 59 21.17 12.81 -2.57
N SER A 60 20.83 12.37 -1.36
CA SER A 60 20.62 10.95 -1.06
C SER A 60 19.21 10.45 -1.41
N LEU A 61 18.20 11.32 -1.30
CA LEU A 61 16.80 11.00 -1.57
C LEU A 61 16.44 11.05 -3.06
N PHE A 62 17.14 11.87 -3.84
CA PHE A 62 16.86 12.11 -5.26
C PHE A 62 18.03 11.67 -6.16
N LYS A 63 18.78 10.65 -5.74
CA LYS A 63 19.77 9.99 -6.60
C LYS A 63 19.04 9.16 -7.65
N GLU A 64 18.89 9.73 -8.84
CA GLU A 64 18.69 8.98 -10.09
C GLU A 64 20.02 8.35 -10.56
#